data_AF-A0A2D4EUJ5-F1
#
_entry.id   AF-A0A2D4EUJ5-F1
#
_cell.length_a   1.000
_cell.length_b   1.000
_cell.length_c   1.000
_cell.angle_alpha   90.00
_cell.angle_beta   90.00
_cell.angle_gamma   90.00
#
_symmetry.space_group_name_H-M   'P 1'
#
loop_
_entity.id
_entity.type
_entity.pdbx_description
1 polymer ?
#
loop_
_entity_poly.entity_id
_entity_poly.type
_entity_poly.pdbx_seq_one_letter_code
_entity_poly.pdbx_strand_id
1 'polypeptide(L)'
;MNGEADSPTDLEMTAPKNQDRWTQEDMLTLLECMKNNLPSNDGSKFKTTESHLDWDKVAFKDFSGDMCKMKWIEISNEVRKFRTLTELIMDAEEHVKNPYKGKKLKKHPDFPKKPLTPYFRFFMEKRAKYAKLHPEMSNLDLTKILSKKYKELPEKKKVSSTYLECGEGYQEWHNSVSSFAYQQQAPFYWC
;
A
#
# COMPACT_ATOMS: atom_id res chain seq x y z
N MET A 1 22.45 -39.42 -69.91
CA MET A 1 21.16 -38.76 -70.23
C MET A 1 20.74 -38.08 -68.93
N ASN A 2 21.21 -36.86 -68.68
CA ASN A 2 20.67 -35.56 -69.11
C ASN A 2 19.23 -35.33 -68.62
N GLY A 3 19.04 -34.26 -67.84
CA GLY A 3 17.73 -33.65 -67.60
C GLY A 3 17.65 -32.85 -66.31
N GLU A 4 18.20 -31.63 -66.31
CA GLU A 4 17.81 -30.55 -65.41
C GLU A 4 16.35 -30.15 -65.62
N ALA A 5 15.70 -29.70 -64.54
CA ALA A 5 14.63 -28.69 -64.46
C ALA A 5 13.99 -28.86 -63.05
N ASP A 6 13.59 -27.86 -62.30
CA ASP A 6 13.78 -26.41 -62.24
C ASP A 6 13.23 -26.06 -60.84
N SER A 7 13.75 -25.02 -60.19
CA SER A 7 13.16 -24.52 -58.93
C SER A 7 11.90 -23.71 -59.27
N PRO A 8 10.91 -23.63 -58.36
CA PRO A 8 10.79 -22.35 -57.67
C PRO A 8 10.45 -22.46 -56.17
N THR A 9 11.17 -21.62 -55.43
CA THR A 9 10.81 -20.92 -54.18
C THR A 9 9.31 -20.68 -53.97
N ASP A 10 8.83 -21.02 -52.76
CA ASP A 10 7.86 -20.24 -51.99
C ASP A 10 8.15 -20.51 -50.49
N LEU A 11 8.84 -19.60 -49.79
CA LEU A 11 8.24 -18.48 -49.05
C LEU A 11 7.23 -18.93 -47.97
N GLU A 12 7.69 -19.69 -46.97
CA GLU A 12 7.05 -19.62 -45.66
C GLU A 12 7.68 -18.46 -44.89
N MET A 13 7.02 -17.31 -44.98
CA MET A 13 7.37 -16.07 -44.30
C MET A 13 7.36 -16.30 -42.79
N THR A 14 8.54 -16.46 -42.20
CA THR A 14 8.71 -16.20 -40.78
C THR A 14 8.38 -14.73 -40.55
N ALA A 15 7.29 -14.49 -39.81
CA ALA A 15 6.90 -13.15 -39.41
C ALA A 15 8.12 -12.42 -38.82
N PRO A 16 8.45 -11.20 -39.26
CA PRO A 16 9.55 -10.46 -38.68
C PRO A 16 9.18 -10.16 -37.22
N LYS A 17 9.87 -10.80 -36.28
CA LYS A 17 9.94 -10.30 -34.91
C LYS A 17 10.49 -8.90 -35.04
N ASN A 18 9.63 -7.88 -34.86
CA ASN A 18 10.01 -6.48 -34.79
C ASN A 18 11.18 -6.38 -33.81
N GLN A 19 12.40 -6.31 -34.34
CA GLN A 19 13.61 -6.16 -33.55
C GLN A 19 13.55 -4.77 -32.93
N ASP A 20 13.42 -4.81 -31.61
CA ASP A 20 13.45 -3.73 -30.63
C ASP A 20 14.06 -2.43 -31.16
N ARG A 21 13.25 -1.36 -31.22
CA ARG A 21 13.73 0.02 -31.44
C ARG A 21 14.70 0.48 -30.33
N TRP A 22 14.76 -0.26 -29.23
CA TRP A 22 15.57 0.05 -28.06
C TRP A 22 16.95 -0.62 -28.15
N THR A 23 17.99 0.20 -28.18
CA THR A 23 19.36 -0.28 -28.04
C THR A 23 19.74 -0.46 -26.56
N GLN A 24 20.84 -1.16 -26.30
CA GLN A 24 21.38 -1.26 -24.94
C GLN A 24 21.71 0.11 -24.34
N GLU A 25 22.20 1.05 -25.15
CA GLU A 25 22.48 2.42 -24.73
C GLU A 25 21.20 3.17 -24.36
N ASP A 26 20.11 2.97 -25.10
CA ASP A 26 18.81 3.57 -24.76
C ASP A 26 18.26 3.00 -23.45
N MET A 27 18.42 1.69 -23.22
CA MET A 27 18.02 1.05 -21.96
C MET A 27 18.83 1.59 -20.78
N LEU A 28 20.14 1.78 -20.93
CA LEU A 28 20.98 2.38 -19.89
C LEU A 28 20.63 3.86 -19.66
N THR A 29 20.34 4.60 -20.72
CA THR A 29 19.92 6.00 -20.64
C THR A 29 18.60 6.13 -19.88
N LEU A 30 17.63 5.24 -20.14
CA LEU A 30 16.38 5.16 -19.39
C LEU A 30 16.64 4.99 -17.88
N LEU A 31 17.50 4.05 -17.50
CA LEU A 31 17.82 3.78 -16.09
C LEU A 31 18.48 4.99 -15.41
N GLU A 32 19.35 5.70 -16.12
CA GLU A 32 19.99 6.92 -15.62
C GLU A 32 18.96 8.07 -15.45
N CYS A 33 18.08 8.28 -16.43
CA CYS A 33 16.97 9.23 -16.34
C CYS A 33 16.07 8.92 -15.14
N MET A 34 15.75 7.65 -14.91
CA MET A 34 14.96 7.23 -13.75
C MET A 34 15.69 7.55 -12.44
N LYS A 35 16.97 7.19 -12.32
CA LYS A 35 17.79 7.44 -11.12
C LYS A 35 17.84 8.92 -10.75
N ASN A 36 17.98 9.80 -11.74
CA ASN A 36 18.02 11.25 -11.53
C ASN A 36 16.66 11.85 -11.12
N ASN A 37 15.57 11.12 -11.32
CA ASN A 37 14.22 11.51 -10.91
C ASN A 37 13.76 10.85 -9.59
N LEU A 38 14.61 10.05 -8.94
CA LEU A 38 14.30 9.47 -7.63
C LEU A 38 14.54 10.49 -6.50
N PRO A 39 13.75 10.43 -5.41
CA PRO A 39 13.99 11.24 -4.23
C PRO A 39 15.33 10.87 -3.57
N SER A 40 16.04 11.85 -3.03
CA SER A 40 17.37 11.68 -2.39
C SER A 40 17.37 10.68 -1.23
N ASN A 41 16.20 10.40 -0.65
CA ASN A 41 15.99 9.41 0.39
C ASN A 41 14.81 8.49 0.01
N ASP A 42 15.05 7.54 -0.89
CA ASP A 42 14.06 6.53 -1.29
C ASP A 42 13.95 5.43 -0.22
N GLY A 43 13.27 5.75 0.88
CA GLY A 43 12.95 4.79 1.96
C GLY A 43 11.60 4.09 1.79
N SER A 44 10.94 4.28 0.65
CA SER A 44 9.61 3.72 0.38
C SER A 44 9.73 2.36 -0.30
N LYS A 45 8.66 1.56 -0.23
CA LYS A 45 8.61 0.31 -0.99
C LYS A 45 8.71 0.64 -2.47
N PHE A 46 9.48 -0.15 -3.22
CA PHE A 46 9.63 0.00 -4.67
C PHE A 46 8.33 0.38 -5.40
N LYS A 47 7.23 -0.35 -5.17
CA LYS A 47 5.98 -0.13 -5.94
C LYS A 47 5.36 1.23 -5.64
N THR A 48 5.59 1.74 -4.44
CA THR A 48 5.16 3.08 -4.05
C THR A 48 5.97 4.12 -4.81
N THR A 49 7.30 4.01 -4.79
CA THR A 49 8.19 4.97 -5.49
C THR A 49 7.98 4.93 -7.00
N GLU A 50 7.91 3.74 -7.60
CA GLU A 50 7.61 3.54 -9.02
C GLU A 50 6.30 4.20 -9.45
N SER A 51 5.25 4.10 -8.64
CA SER A 51 3.93 4.68 -8.97
C SER A 51 3.92 6.20 -8.99
N HIS A 52 4.85 6.84 -8.29
CA HIS A 52 4.95 8.30 -8.20
C HIS A 52 6.01 8.88 -9.14
N LEU A 53 6.70 8.05 -9.93
CA LEU A 53 7.63 8.55 -10.94
C LEU A 53 6.89 9.37 -11.98
N ASP A 54 7.45 10.55 -12.25
CA ASP A 54 6.99 11.45 -13.29
C ASP A 54 7.59 11.01 -14.63
N TRP A 55 6.84 10.17 -15.35
CA TRP A 55 7.31 9.55 -16.59
C TRP A 55 7.58 10.56 -17.70
N ASP A 56 6.94 11.73 -17.67
CA ASP A 56 7.22 12.81 -18.63
C ASP A 56 8.61 13.41 -18.43
N LYS A 57 9.13 13.41 -17.19
CA LYS A 57 10.53 13.79 -16.89
C LYS A 57 11.55 12.70 -17.16
N VAL A 58 11.09 11.45 -17.25
CA VAL A 58 11.91 10.29 -17.61
C VAL A 58 11.96 10.10 -19.13
N ALA A 59 11.04 10.70 -19.88
CA ALA A 59 11.05 10.73 -21.34
C ALA A 59 12.36 11.32 -21.87
N PHE A 60 12.90 10.71 -22.92
CA PHE A 60 14.16 11.15 -23.53
C PHE A 60 14.18 10.81 -25.03
N LYS A 61 14.93 11.58 -25.82
CA LYS A 61 14.98 11.45 -27.28
C LYS A 61 13.55 11.41 -27.87
N ASP A 62 13.23 10.36 -28.62
CA ASP A 62 11.93 10.14 -29.25
C ASP A 62 11.02 9.20 -28.43
N PHE A 63 11.40 8.87 -27.20
CA PHE A 63 10.65 7.99 -26.32
C PHE A 63 9.81 8.81 -25.35
N SER A 64 8.48 8.68 -25.46
CA SER A 64 7.54 9.28 -24.52
C SER A 64 7.62 8.61 -23.14
N GLY A 65 7.07 9.27 -22.12
CA GLY A 65 7.01 8.71 -20.77
C GLY A 65 6.34 7.33 -20.71
N ASP A 66 5.30 7.12 -21.52
CA ASP A 66 4.62 5.82 -21.63
C ASP A 66 5.52 4.73 -22.22
N MET A 67 6.34 5.07 -23.22
CA MET A 67 7.31 4.13 -23.82
C MET A 67 8.40 3.77 -22.81
N CYS A 68 8.92 4.76 -22.08
CA CYS A 68 9.88 4.57 -21.00
C CYS A 68 9.31 3.68 -19.89
N LYS A 69 8.05 3.90 -19.50
CA LYS A 69 7.35 3.10 -18.49
C LYS A 69 7.16 1.64 -18.93
N MET A 70 6.75 1.41 -20.18
CA MET A 70 6.60 0.05 -20.71
C MET A 70 7.94 -0.69 -20.73
N LYS A 71 9.01 -0.04 -21.20
CA LYS A 71 10.34 -0.66 -21.23
C LYS A 71 10.88 -0.93 -19.83
N TRP A 72 10.65 -0.02 -18.87
CA TRP A 72 10.97 -0.26 -17.47
C TRP A 72 10.25 -1.48 -16.87
N ILE A 73 8.96 -1.67 -17.17
CA ILE A 73 8.20 -2.84 -16.69
C ILE A 73 8.81 -4.14 -17.26
N GLU A 74 9.21 -4.14 -18.52
CA GLU A 74 9.89 -5.28 -19.16
C GLU A 74 11.21 -5.60 -18.44
N ILE A 75 12.12 -4.62 -18.32
CA ILE A 75 13.44 -4.77 -17.68
C ILE A 75 13.28 -5.22 -16.21
N SER A 76 12.42 -4.55 -15.46
CA SER A 76 12.26 -4.81 -14.03
C SER A 76 11.68 -6.20 -13.74
N ASN A 77 10.82 -6.74 -14.61
CA ASN A 77 10.27 -8.09 -14.46
C ASN A 77 11.32 -9.19 -14.63
N GLU A 78 12.38 -8.95 -15.42
CA GLU A 78 13.48 -9.89 -15.57
C GLU A 78 14.43 -9.85 -14.37
N VAL A 79 14.77 -8.64 -13.91
CA VAL A 79 15.64 -8.43 -12.73
C VAL A 79 15.00 -8.99 -11.46
N ARG A 80 13.68 -8.84 -11.31
CA ARG A 80 12.93 -9.23 -10.09
C ARG A 80 12.82 -10.72 -9.80
N LYS A 81 13.37 -11.57 -10.66
CA LYS A 81 13.39 -13.02 -10.42
C LYS A 81 14.37 -13.43 -9.32
N PHE A 82 15.36 -12.59 -9.02
CA PHE A 82 16.38 -12.88 -8.02
C PHE A 82 16.48 -11.73 -7.03
N ARG A 83 15.81 -11.86 -5.88
CA ARG A 83 16.11 -11.03 -4.73
C ARG A 83 17.47 -11.47 -4.19
N THR A 84 18.39 -10.53 -4.05
CA THR A 84 19.72 -10.79 -3.50
C THR A 84 19.64 -11.02 -1.99
N LEU A 85 20.62 -11.75 -1.45
CA LEU A 85 20.73 -11.93 0.00
C LEU A 85 20.91 -10.59 0.72
N THR A 86 21.64 -9.63 0.12
CA THR A 86 21.81 -8.29 0.65
C THR A 86 20.47 -7.56 0.81
N GLU A 87 19.59 -7.59 -0.20
CA GLU A 87 18.26 -6.99 -0.10
C GLU A 87 17.40 -7.65 0.97
N LEU A 88 17.50 -8.99 1.13
CA LEU A 88 16.81 -9.69 2.21
C LEU A 88 17.34 -9.31 3.59
N ILE A 89 18.65 -9.15 3.73
CA ILE A 89 19.29 -8.72 4.98
C ILE A 89 18.87 -7.28 5.31
N MET A 90 18.80 -6.37 4.34
CA MET A 90 18.31 -5.00 4.57
C MET A 90 16.84 -4.98 5.03
N ASP A 91 15.96 -5.74 4.37
CA ASP A 91 14.56 -5.90 4.79
C ASP A 91 14.49 -6.49 6.22
N ALA A 92 15.34 -7.47 6.53
CA ALA A 92 15.41 -8.10 7.85
C ALA A 92 15.97 -7.14 8.92
N GLU A 93 16.98 -6.33 8.60
CA GLU A 93 17.51 -5.30 9.48
C GLU A 93 16.46 -4.22 9.77
N GLU A 94 15.70 -3.74 8.78
CA GLU A 94 14.60 -2.81 9.05
C GLU A 94 13.54 -3.47 9.94
N HIS A 95 13.25 -4.75 9.71
CA HIS A 95 12.33 -5.49 10.55
C HIS A 95 12.83 -5.63 12.00
N VAL A 96 14.13 -5.84 12.20
CA VAL A 96 14.76 -5.94 13.52
C VAL A 96 14.88 -4.58 14.21
N LYS A 97 15.22 -3.51 13.48
CA LYS A 97 15.28 -2.12 13.98
C LYS A 97 13.89 -1.57 14.32
N ASN A 98 12.85 -2.03 13.62
CA ASN A 98 11.47 -1.61 13.85
C ASN A 98 10.47 -2.79 13.78
N PRO A 99 10.52 -3.71 14.76
CA PRO A 99 9.68 -4.92 14.78
C PRO A 99 8.20 -4.59 15.00
N TYR A 100 7.94 -3.34 15.34
CA TYR A 100 6.66 -2.77 15.76
C TYR A 100 6.01 -1.91 14.66
N LYS A 101 6.45 -1.97 13.40
CA LYS A 101 5.72 -1.32 12.30
C LYS A 101 4.52 -2.16 11.81
N GLY A 102 3.42 -1.47 11.48
CA GLY A 102 2.32 -2.04 10.71
C GLY A 102 1.29 -2.85 11.50
N LYS A 103 0.82 -3.97 10.90
CA LYS A 103 -0.36 -4.73 11.40
C LYS A 103 -0.09 -5.50 12.71
N LYS A 104 1.16 -5.83 13.03
CA LYS A 104 1.52 -6.59 14.24
C LYS A 104 1.43 -5.72 15.50
N LEU A 105 1.77 -4.42 15.42
CA LEU A 105 1.69 -3.49 16.55
C LEU A 105 0.26 -3.33 17.09
N LYS A 106 -0.70 -3.18 16.18
CA LYS A 106 -2.13 -2.99 16.52
C LYS A 106 -2.76 -4.24 17.17
N LYS A 107 -2.07 -5.38 17.16
CA LYS A 107 -2.51 -6.64 17.75
C LYS A 107 -1.84 -6.94 19.09
N HIS A 108 -0.89 -6.12 19.54
CA HIS A 108 -0.22 -6.35 20.81
C HIS A 108 -1.23 -6.23 21.96
N PRO A 109 -1.22 -7.13 22.96
CA PRO A 109 -2.15 -7.10 24.09
C PRO A 109 -2.11 -5.77 24.85
N ASP A 110 -0.92 -5.17 24.98
CA ASP A 110 -0.71 -3.87 25.63
C ASP A 110 -0.92 -2.67 24.67
N PHE A 111 -1.30 -2.89 23.42
CA PHE A 111 -1.59 -1.78 22.50
C PHE A 111 -2.85 -1.04 22.98
N PRO A 112 -2.77 0.29 23.22
CA PRO A 112 -3.91 1.04 23.73
C PRO A 112 -5.11 0.92 22.79
N LYS A 113 -6.28 0.58 23.34
CA LYS A 113 -7.52 0.48 22.56
C LYS A 113 -8.07 1.86 22.27
N LYS A 114 -8.42 2.11 21.00
CA LYS A 114 -9.00 3.39 20.59
C LYS A 114 -10.31 3.63 21.35
N PRO A 115 -10.49 4.79 21.99
CA PRO A 115 -11.73 5.10 22.68
C PRO A 115 -12.89 5.09 21.69
N LEU A 116 -14.02 4.56 22.14
CA LEU A 116 -15.24 4.49 21.33
C LEU A 116 -15.80 5.89 21.10
N THR A 117 -16.22 6.14 19.86
CA THR A 117 -16.94 7.38 19.51
C THR A 117 -18.30 7.42 20.22
N PRO A 118 -18.89 8.61 20.41
CA PRO A 118 -20.21 8.76 21.03
C PRO A 118 -21.30 7.90 20.37
N TYR A 119 -21.25 7.78 19.05
CA TYR A 119 -22.13 6.90 18.29
C TYR A 119 -21.94 5.43 18.65
N PHE A 120 -20.70 4.95 18.69
CA PHE A 120 -20.42 3.54 19.02
C PHE A 120 -20.75 3.22 20.48
N ARG A 121 -20.56 4.16 21.43
CA ARG A 121 -21.00 4.01 22.82
C ARG A 121 -22.52 3.82 22.89
N PHE A 122 -23.28 4.69 22.23
CA PHE A 122 -24.75 4.57 22.14
C PHE A 122 -25.18 3.26 21.48
N PHE A 123 -24.52 2.88 20.38
CA PHE A 123 -24.80 1.65 19.67
C PHE A 123 -24.58 0.41 20.55
N MET A 124 -23.48 0.32 21.30
CA MET A 124 -23.19 -0.82 22.18
C MET A 124 -24.22 -0.94 23.31
N GLU A 125 -24.58 0.18 23.96
CA GLU A 125 -25.53 0.19 25.08
C GLU A 125 -26.95 -0.21 24.64
N LYS A 126 -27.36 0.20 23.43
CA LYS A 126 -28.70 -0.09 22.90
C LYS A 126 -28.76 -1.43 22.17
N ARG A 127 -27.70 -1.85 21.46
CA ARG A 127 -27.67 -3.13 20.73
C ARG A 127 -27.97 -4.32 21.64
N ALA A 128 -27.35 -4.38 22.82
CA ALA A 128 -27.57 -5.49 23.75
C ALA A 128 -29.03 -5.60 24.22
N LYS A 129 -29.74 -4.46 24.33
CA LYS A 129 -31.15 -4.40 24.70
C LYS A 129 -32.05 -4.79 23.52
N TYR A 130 -31.77 -4.29 22.32
CA TYR A 130 -32.57 -4.56 21.12
C TYR A 130 -32.39 -5.99 20.58
N ALA A 131 -31.19 -6.57 20.70
CA ALA A 131 -30.94 -7.96 20.30
C ALA A 131 -31.71 -8.96 21.17
N LYS A 132 -31.98 -8.63 22.43
CA LYS A 132 -32.82 -9.46 23.33
C LYS A 132 -34.31 -9.30 23.04
N LEU A 133 -34.75 -8.12 22.61
CA LEU A 133 -36.16 -7.83 22.29
C LEU A 133 -36.55 -8.30 20.88
N HIS A 134 -35.59 -8.39 19.96
CA HIS A 134 -35.81 -8.82 18.59
C HIS A 134 -34.77 -9.89 18.18
N PRO A 135 -34.87 -11.12 18.72
CA PRO A 135 -33.92 -12.20 18.40
C PRO A 135 -34.02 -12.70 16.95
N GLU A 136 -35.17 -12.50 16.27
CA GLU A 136 -35.33 -12.80 14.83
C GLU A 136 -34.71 -11.75 13.91
N MET A 137 -34.38 -10.55 14.42
CA MET A 137 -33.88 -9.46 13.60
C MET A 137 -32.38 -9.58 13.36
N SER A 138 -31.95 -9.42 12.10
CA SER A 138 -30.54 -9.51 11.75
C SER A 138 -29.73 -8.37 12.38
N ASN A 139 -28.43 -8.64 12.66
CA ASN A 139 -27.49 -7.62 13.14
C ASN A 139 -27.39 -6.41 12.20
N LEU A 140 -27.62 -6.61 10.90
CA LEU A 140 -27.61 -5.53 9.91
C LEU A 140 -28.80 -4.59 10.12
N ASP A 141 -29.99 -5.14 10.36
CA ASP A 141 -31.21 -4.35 10.51
C ASP A 141 -31.25 -3.62 11.86
N LEU A 142 -30.73 -4.25 12.92
CA LEU A 142 -30.48 -3.59 14.20
C LEU A 142 -29.55 -2.38 14.08
N THR A 143 -28.50 -2.49 13.26
CA THR A 143 -27.55 -1.38 13.02
C THR A 143 -28.19 -0.22 12.27
N LYS A 144 -29.01 -0.51 11.26
CA LYS A 144 -29.77 0.52 10.52
C LYS A 144 -30.74 1.27 11.45
N ILE A 145 -31.49 0.55 12.28
CA ILE A 145 -32.46 1.14 13.21
C ILE A 145 -31.75 2.03 14.23
N LEU A 146 -30.67 1.55 14.84
CA LEU A 146 -29.92 2.31 15.85
C LEU A 146 -29.21 3.53 15.25
N SER A 147 -28.75 3.45 14.00
CA SER A 147 -28.20 4.59 13.28
C SER A 147 -29.25 5.69 13.05
N LYS A 148 -30.46 5.31 12.63
CA LYS A 148 -31.58 6.24 12.44
C LYS A 148 -31.99 6.90 13.76
N LYS A 149 -32.14 6.12 14.83
CA LYS A 149 -32.46 6.63 16.18
C LYS A 149 -31.38 7.57 16.71
N TYR A 150 -30.10 7.29 16.44
CA TYR A 150 -29.03 8.19 16.83
C TYR A 150 -29.11 9.52 16.07
N LYS A 151 -29.41 9.52 14.76
CA LYS A 151 -29.59 10.78 14.00
C LYS A 151 -30.74 11.62 14.53
N GLU A 152 -31.84 11.00 14.94
CA GLU A 152 -33.04 11.67 15.48
C GLU A 152 -32.87 12.24 16.91
N LEU A 153 -31.80 11.88 17.64
CA LEU A 153 -31.54 12.44 18.98
C LEU A 153 -31.19 13.95 18.92
N PRO A 154 -31.65 14.76 19.89
CA PRO A 154 -31.37 16.20 19.91
C PRO A 154 -29.87 16.49 20.06
N GLU A 155 -29.36 17.43 19.26
CA GLU A 155 -27.95 17.87 19.21
C GLU A 155 -27.38 18.15 20.62
N LYS A 156 -28.19 18.79 21.47
CA LYS A 156 -27.84 19.19 22.84
C LYS A 156 -27.44 18.02 23.75
N LYS A 157 -27.95 16.80 23.50
CA LYS A 157 -27.57 15.57 24.24
C LYS A 157 -26.42 14.79 23.58
N LYS A 158 -26.14 15.05 22.29
CA LYS A 158 -25.03 14.42 21.58
C LYS A 158 -23.70 15.14 21.84
N VAL A 159 -23.76 16.46 21.93
CA VAL A 159 -22.59 17.32 21.71
C VAL A 159 -21.78 17.60 22.98
N SER A 160 -22.39 17.95 24.12
CA SER A 160 -21.60 18.63 25.17
C SER A 160 -20.66 17.72 26.00
N SER A 161 -21.15 16.70 26.71
CA SER A 161 -20.27 15.86 27.55
C SER A 161 -19.59 14.74 26.75
N THR A 162 -20.29 14.17 25.76
CA THR A 162 -19.76 13.08 24.94
C THR A 162 -18.65 13.49 23.96
N TYR A 163 -18.63 14.73 23.43
CA TYR A 163 -17.51 15.16 22.58
C TYR A 163 -16.28 15.58 23.39
N LEU A 164 -16.47 16.21 24.54
CA LEU A 164 -15.35 16.58 25.43
C LEU A 164 -14.68 15.31 25.99
N GLU A 165 -15.44 14.38 26.54
CA GLU A 165 -14.90 13.08 27.03
C GLU A 165 -14.32 12.23 25.90
N CYS A 166 -14.89 12.29 24.69
CA CYS A 166 -14.32 11.58 23.55
C CYS A 166 -13.03 12.26 23.06
N GLY A 167 -12.93 13.59 23.14
CA GLY A 167 -11.74 14.36 22.77
C GLY A 167 -10.60 14.12 23.75
N GLU A 168 -10.86 14.22 25.05
CA GLU A 168 -9.89 13.93 26.12
C GLU A 168 -9.41 12.48 26.05
N GLY A 169 -10.33 11.51 25.97
CA GLY A 169 -9.96 10.11 25.82
C GLY A 169 -9.19 9.82 24.52
N TYR A 170 -9.43 10.58 23.44
CA TYR A 170 -8.68 10.46 22.19
C TYR A 170 -7.25 10.98 22.34
N GLN A 171 -7.08 12.09 23.06
CA GLN A 171 -5.78 12.68 23.35
C GLN A 171 -4.95 11.76 24.25
N GLU A 172 -5.55 11.22 25.30
CA GLU A 172 -4.93 10.21 26.18
C GLU A 172 -4.54 8.97 25.39
N TRP A 173 -5.43 8.46 24.54
CA TRP A 173 -5.11 7.33 23.67
C TRP A 173 -3.96 7.63 22.72
N HIS A 174 -3.90 8.83 22.12
CA HIS A 174 -2.80 9.23 21.26
C HIS A 174 -1.47 9.27 22.02
N ASN A 175 -1.49 9.79 23.25
CA ASN A 175 -0.33 9.83 24.15
C ASN A 175 0.11 8.42 24.56
N SER A 176 -0.82 7.54 24.93
CA SER A 176 -0.51 6.13 25.25
C SER A 176 0.02 5.37 24.04
N VAL A 177 -0.51 5.60 22.84
CA VAL A 177 0.00 4.98 21.60
C VAL A 177 1.43 5.44 21.31
N SER A 178 1.69 6.72 21.53
CA SER A 178 3.03 7.31 21.34
C SER A 178 4.03 6.76 22.36
N SER A 179 3.63 6.69 23.64
CA SER A 179 4.43 6.12 24.73
C SER A 179 4.69 4.62 24.54
N PHE A 180 3.67 3.86 24.14
CA PHE A 180 3.80 2.44 23.82
C PHE A 180 4.73 2.22 22.62
N ALA A 181 4.62 3.03 21.56
CA ALA A 181 5.54 2.97 20.43
C ALA A 181 7.00 3.27 20.84
N TYR A 182 7.20 4.24 21.74
CA TYR A 182 8.51 4.58 22.30
C TYR A 182 9.09 3.44 23.15
N GLN A 183 8.29 2.86 24.04
CA GLN A 183 8.72 1.76 24.91
C GLN A 183 9.08 0.50 24.13
N GLN A 184 8.39 0.24 23.02
CA GLN A 184 8.69 -0.89 22.13
C GLN A 184 9.90 -0.63 21.21
N GLN A 185 10.29 0.63 20.98
CA GLN A 185 11.53 0.99 20.27
C GLN A 185 12.76 1.11 21.20
N ALA A 186 12.53 1.38 22.49
CA ALA A 186 13.58 1.56 23.50
C ALA A 186 14.54 0.38 23.74
N PRO A 187 14.18 -0.91 23.61
CA PRO A 187 15.11 -2.00 23.92
C PRO A 187 16.31 -2.11 22.95
N PHE A 188 16.33 -1.35 21.84
CA PHE A 188 17.46 -1.33 20.90
C PHE A 188 18.46 -0.19 21.13
N TYR A 189 18.13 0.82 21.95
CA TYR A 189 18.97 2.02 22.15
C TYR A 189 19.77 2.01 23.47
N TRP A 190 19.63 0.96 24.28
CA TRP A 190 20.33 0.78 25.57
C TRP A 190 21.16 -0.51 25.65
N CYS A 191 21.70 -0.97 24.51
CA CYS A 191 22.79 -1.94 24.44
C CYS A 191 23.93 -1.38 23.58
#